data_AF-A0A2A4TDI8-F1
#
_entry.id   AF-A0A2A4TDI8-F1
#
_cell.length_a   1.000
_cell.length_b   1.000
_cell.length_c   1.000
_cell.angle_alpha   90.00
_cell.angle_beta   90.00
_cell.angle_gamma   90.00
#
_symmetry.space_group_name_H-M   'P 1'
#
loop_
_entity.id
_entity.type
_entity.pdbx_description
1 polymer ?
#
loop_
_entity_poly.entity_id
_entity_poly.type
_entity_poly.pdbx_seq_one_letter_code
_entity_poly.pdbx_strand_id
1 'polypeptide(L)'
;MIMIEKLKREILKASKELNSNELVYETLWWFELPSHSLKILDVELFNNYDIQSGLDGVGEKELRELEKIGFLKKVSEIVNDKDDLEKVIKYLINSESKHI
;
A
#
# COMPACT_ATOMS: atom_id res chain seq x y z
N MET A 1 -0.20 -17.01 1.52
CA MET A 1 0.26 -16.76 2.91
C MET A 1 1.67 -16.19 2.99
N ILE A 2 2.69 -16.77 2.34
CA ILE A 2 4.09 -16.29 2.42
C ILE A 2 4.26 -14.82 1.92
N MET A 3 3.47 -14.40 0.93
CA MET A 3 3.51 -13.05 0.34
C MET A 3 3.03 -11.93 1.27
N ILE A 4 1.91 -12.14 2.00
CA ILE A 4 1.32 -11.12 2.89
C ILE A 4 2.22 -10.84 4.11
N GLU A 5 2.81 -11.88 4.72
CA GLU A 5 3.74 -11.71 5.83
C GLU A 5 5.06 -11.05 5.40
N LYS A 6 5.51 -11.29 4.16
CA LYS A 6 6.65 -10.55 3.59
C LYS A 6 6.27 -9.08 3.40
N LEU A 7 5.13 -8.80 2.77
CA LEU A 7 4.64 -7.45 2.54
C LEU A 7 4.48 -6.65 3.84
N LYS A 8 3.86 -7.25 4.86
CA LYS A 8 3.72 -6.66 6.20
C LYS A 8 5.07 -6.26 6.79
N ARG A 9 6.08 -7.14 6.68
CA ARG A 9 7.43 -6.87 7.19
C ARG A 9 8.11 -5.71 6.45
N GLU A 10 8.01 -5.68 5.13
CA GLU A 10 8.61 -4.59 4.33
C GLU A 10 7.92 -3.24 4.57
N ILE A 11 6.58 -3.21 4.67
CA ILE A 11 5.83 -2.00 5.03
C ILE A 11 6.21 -1.51 6.44
N LEU A 12 6.32 -2.41 7.42
CA LEU A 12 6.75 -2.06 8.78
C LEU A 12 8.19 -1.53 8.82
N LYS A 13 9.08 -2.12 8.02
CA LYS A 13 10.45 -1.67 7.90
C LYS A 13 10.48 -0.25 7.32
N ALA A 14 9.81 -0.02 6.20
CA ALA A 14 9.71 1.29 5.56
C ALA A 14 9.11 2.35 6.49
N SER A 15 8.02 2.01 7.18
CA SER A 15 7.37 2.88 8.16
C SER A 15 8.31 3.33 9.29
N LYS A 16 9.14 2.41 9.80
CA LYS A 16 10.14 2.71 10.83
C LYS A 16 11.28 3.56 10.30
N GLU A 17 11.82 3.21 9.13
CA GLU A 17 12.93 3.94 8.50
C GLU A 17 12.54 5.37 8.11
N LEU A 18 11.29 5.55 7.66
CA LEU A 18 10.74 6.84 7.24
C LEU A 18 10.02 7.59 8.36
N ASN A 19 9.94 7.01 9.57
CA ASN A 19 9.28 7.60 10.74
C ASN A 19 7.83 8.08 10.45
N SER A 20 7.06 7.26 9.75
CA SER A 20 5.66 7.55 9.41
C SER A 20 4.83 6.27 9.36
N ASN A 21 3.59 6.36 9.83
CA ASN A 21 2.61 5.27 9.78
C ASN A 21 1.56 5.50 8.69
N GLU A 22 1.70 6.55 7.87
CA GLU A 22 0.80 6.79 6.74
C GLU A 22 1.32 6.07 5.50
N LEU A 23 0.48 5.21 4.93
CA LEU A 23 0.73 4.49 3.69
C LEU A 23 -0.28 4.95 2.64
N VAL A 24 0.21 5.35 1.47
CA VAL A 24 -0.62 5.83 0.36
C VAL A 24 -0.48 4.85 -0.80
N TYR A 25 -1.61 4.40 -1.33
CA TYR A 25 -1.67 3.62 -2.56
C TYR A 25 -2.42 4.44 -3.62
N GLU A 26 -1.80 4.61 -4.79
CA GLU A 26 -2.38 5.38 -5.90
C GLU A 26 -2.44 4.50 -7.14
N THR A 27 -3.57 4.52 -7.85
CA THR A 27 -3.69 4.01 -9.21
C THR A 27 -3.96 5.17 -10.15
N LEU A 28 -3.24 5.20 -11.26
CA LEU A 28 -3.25 6.29 -12.23
C LEU A 28 -3.17 5.70 -13.64
N TRP A 29 -3.79 6.35 -14.62
CA TRP A 29 -3.65 5.98 -16.02
C TRP A 29 -2.75 6.96 -16.74
N TRP A 30 -1.59 6.48 -17.17
CA TRP A 30 -0.63 7.31 -17.89
C TRP A 30 -0.53 6.82 -19.34
N PHE A 31 -0.97 7.64 -20.30
CA PHE A 31 -1.05 7.27 -21.73
C PHE A 31 -1.71 5.91 -21.99
N GLU A 32 -2.90 5.69 -21.43
CA GLU A 32 -3.66 4.43 -21.54
C GLU A 32 -2.98 3.20 -20.89
N LEU A 33 -1.90 3.40 -20.13
CA LEU A 33 -1.27 2.34 -19.36
C LEU A 33 -1.64 2.47 -17.88
N PRO A 34 -2.19 1.41 -17.27
CA PRO A 34 -2.45 1.41 -15.84
C PRO A 34 -1.12 1.41 -15.08
N SER A 35 -1.01 2.33 -14.14
CA SER A 35 0.13 2.43 -13.22
C SER A 35 -0.38 2.43 -11.79
N HIS A 36 0.46 1.98 -10.88
CA HIS A 36 0.22 2.10 -9.46
C HIS A 36 1.48 2.52 -8.72
N SER A 37 1.27 3.08 -7.53
CA SER A 37 2.33 3.46 -6.61
C SER A 37 1.95 3.11 -5.19
N LEU A 38 2.95 2.81 -4.36
CA LEU A 38 2.77 2.55 -2.94
C LEU A 38 3.81 3.37 -2.18
N LYS A 39 3.39 4.33 -1.36
CA LYS A 39 4.28 5.36 -0.80
C LYS A 39 4.13 5.52 0.71
N ILE A 40 5.23 5.91 1.35
CA ILE A 40 5.26 6.48 2.71
C ILE A 40 6.09 7.77 2.62
N LEU A 41 5.54 8.90 3.07
CA LEU A 41 6.19 10.24 2.95
C LEU A 41 6.78 10.50 1.55
N ASP A 42 5.98 10.28 0.50
CA ASP A 42 6.38 10.43 -0.91
C ASP A 42 7.51 9.50 -1.40
N VAL A 43 8.02 8.60 -0.57
CA VAL A 43 9.00 7.57 -0.96
C VAL A 43 8.28 6.37 -1.56
N GLU A 44 8.57 6.09 -2.83
CA GLU A 44 8.03 4.95 -3.58
C GLU A 44 8.57 3.61 -3.04
N LEU A 45 7.69 2.77 -2.51
CA LEU A 45 8.11 1.53 -1.87
C LEU A 45 8.50 0.44 -2.87
N PHE A 46 7.86 0.37 -4.04
CA PHE A 46 8.17 -0.66 -5.04
C PHE A 46 9.62 -0.60 -5.56
N ASN A 47 10.23 0.59 -5.51
CA ASN A 47 11.61 0.81 -5.97
C ASN A 47 12.64 0.76 -4.84
N ASN A 48 12.22 0.92 -3.58
CA ASN A 48 13.13 1.12 -2.45
C ASN A 48 13.09 -0.03 -1.41
N TYR A 49 12.10 -0.91 -1.49
CA TYR A 49 11.91 -2.04 -0.57
C TYR A 49 11.63 -3.33 -1.35
N ASP A 50 11.71 -4.47 -0.67
CA ASP A 50 11.50 -5.78 -1.31
C ASP A 50 10.01 -6.10 -1.49
N ILE A 51 9.31 -5.19 -2.19
CA ILE A 51 7.89 -5.23 -2.52
C ILE A 51 7.75 -5.31 -4.04
N GLN A 52 7.17 -6.40 -4.53
CA GLN A 52 6.95 -6.60 -5.96
C GLN A 52 5.81 -5.71 -6.46
N SER A 53 6.03 -5.03 -7.59
CA SER A 53 5.01 -4.31 -8.37
C SER A 53 4.61 -5.11 -9.62
N GLY A 54 3.57 -4.64 -10.33
CA GLY A 54 3.10 -5.24 -11.58
C GLY A 54 1.92 -6.21 -11.42
N LEU A 55 1.64 -7.00 -12.47
CA LEU A 55 0.44 -7.84 -12.57
C LEU A 55 0.36 -8.94 -11.49
N ASP A 56 1.51 -9.50 -11.12
CA ASP A 56 1.63 -10.49 -10.03
C ASP A 56 2.14 -9.86 -8.72
N GLY A 57 2.27 -8.53 -8.70
CA GLY A 57 2.78 -7.75 -7.59
C GLY A 57 1.69 -7.35 -6.59
N VAL A 58 2.06 -6.47 -5.67
CA VAL A 58 1.14 -5.92 -4.68
C VAL A 58 0.20 -4.93 -5.34
N GLY A 59 -1.09 -5.23 -5.27
CA GLY A 59 -2.15 -4.31 -5.62
C GLY A 59 -3.11 -4.09 -4.47
N GLU A 60 -4.26 -3.51 -4.79
CA GLU A 60 -5.33 -3.26 -3.82
C GLU A 60 -5.82 -4.53 -3.12
N LYS A 61 -5.79 -5.68 -3.81
CA LYS A 61 -6.22 -6.96 -3.23
C LYS A 61 -5.39 -7.32 -1.99
N GLU A 62 -4.07 -7.24 -2.09
CA GLU A 62 -3.15 -7.54 -0.98
C GLU A 62 -3.29 -6.50 0.14
N LEU A 63 -3.49 -5.22 -0.20
CA LEU A 63 -3.77 -4.17 0.79
C LEU A 63 -5.10 -4.40 1.53
N ARG A 64 -6.13 -4.90 0.85
CA ARG A 64 -7.40 -5.32 1.48
C ARG A 64 -7.22 -6.53 2.38
N GLU A 65 -6.33 -7.46 2.05
CA GLU A 65 -5.99 -8.56 2.97
C GLU A 65 -5.31 -8.05 4.23
N LEU A 66 -4.38 -7.10 4.10
CA LEU A 66 -3.75 -6.41 5.23
C LEU A 66 -4.75 -5.61 6.09
N GLU A 67 -5.76 -5.02 5.45
CA GLU A 67 -6.87 -4.35 6.14
C GLU A 67 -7.72 -5.35 6.94
N LYS A 68 -8.08 -6.49 6.35
CA LYS A 68 -8.87 -7.55 7.01
C LYS A 68 -8.19 -8.13 8.24
N ILE A 69 -6.85 -8.25 8.24
CA ILE A 69 -6.09 -8.72 9.41
C ILE A 69 -5.78 -7.60 10.42
N GLY A 70 -6.30 -6.39 10.20
CA GLY A 70 -6.14 -5.25 11.10
C GLY A 70 -4.76 -4.59 11.06
N PHE A 71 -3.89 -4.97 10.12
CA PHE A 71 -2.57 -4.36 9.96
C PHE A 71 -2.66 -2.98 9.33
N LEU A 72 -3.54 -2.80 8.33
CA LEU A 72 -3.86 -1.50 7.76
C LEU A 72 -5.25 -1.06 8.21
N LYS A 73 -5.41 0.25 8.44
CA LYS A 73 -6.71 0.89 8.62
C LYS A 73 -6.90 1.92 7.54
N LYS A 74 -7.88 1.72 6.65
CA LYS A 74 -8.23 2.70 5.63
C LYS A 74 -8.74 3.99 6.30
N VAL A 75 -8.17 5.13 5.93
CA VAL A 75 -8.54 6.45 6.43
C VAL A 75 -9.34 7.23 5.41
N SER A 76 -8.95 7.15 4.14
CA SER A 76 -9.65 7.82 3.06
C SER A 76 -9.47 7.05 1.75
N GLU A 77 -10.44 7.19 0.87
CA GLU A 77 -10.39 6.71 -0.51
C GLU A 77 -11.02 7.81 -1.37
N ILE A 78 -10.24 8.29 -2.35
CA ILE A 78 -10.67 9.29 -3.32
C ILE A 78 -10.59 8.59 -4.67
N VAL A 79 -11.72 8.54 -5.37
CA VAL A 79 -11.82 8.01 -6.73
C VAL A 79 -12.02 9.18 -7.67
N ASN A 80 -11.39 9.18 -8.83
CA ASN A 80 -11.55 10.25 -9.82
C ASN A 80 -12.95 10.16 -10.44
N ASP A 81 -13.71 11.26 -10.39
CA ASP A 81 -15.08 11.32 -10.91
C ASP A 81 -15.18 11.08 -12.43
N LYS A 82 -14.07 11.22 -13.16
CA LYS A 82 -14.01 11.04 -14.62
C LYS A 82 -13.48 9.66 -15.03
N ASP A 83 -12.75 8.99 -14.14
CA ASP A 83 -12.14 7.68 -14.38
C ASP A 83 -12.08 6.91 -13.05
N ASP A 84 -12.98 5.96 -12.88
CA ASP A 84 -13.10 5.18 -11.65
C ASP A 84 -11.92 4.23 -11.39
N LEU A 85 -11.04 4.08 -12.39
CA LEU A 85 -9.82 3.30 -12.29
C LEU A 85 -8.68 4.10 -11.66
N GLU A 86 -8.79 5.43 -11.64
CA GLU A 86 -7.87 6.31 -10.91
C GLU A 86 -8.36 6.54 -9.49
N LYS A 87 -7.52 6.21 -8.51
CA LYS A 87 -7.84 6.44 -7.11
C LYS A 87 -6.62 6.59 -6.23
N VAL A 88 -6.84 7.23 -5.09
CA VAL A 88 -5.88 7.37 -4.01
C VAL A 88 -6.50 6.82 -2.73
N ILE A 89 -5.87 5.81 -2.15
CA ILE A 89 -6.27 5.23 -0.88
C ILE A 89 -5.20 5.52 0.16
N LYS A 90 -5.60 6.08 1.30
CA LYS A 90 -4.73 6.32 2.43
C LYS A 90 -5.04 5.35 3.55
N TYR A 91 -3.98 4.79 4.13
CA TYR A 91 -4.03 3.85 5.24
C TYR A 91 -3.17 4.34 6.40
N LEU A 92 -3.58 3.98 7.62
CA LEU A 92 -2.71 3.99 8.79
C LEU A 92 -2.21 2.57 9.06
N ILE A 93 -0.91 2.47 9.33
CA ILE A 93 -0.24 1.23 9.73
C ILE A 93 -0.45 1.03 11.23
N ASN A 94 -1.14 -0.05 11.61
CA ASN A 94 -1.30 -0.44 13.01
C ASN A 94 -0.09 -1.27 13.44
N SER A 95 0.88 -0.63 14.08
CA SER A 95 2.05 -1.30 14.66
C SER A 95 1.74 -2.14 15.91
N GLU A 96 0.52 -2.04 16.46
CA GLU A 96 0.09 -2.77 17.67
C GLU A 96 -0.48 -4.16 17.39
N SER A 97 0.14 -4.95 16.52
CA SER A 97 -0.06 -6.40 16.57
C SER A 97 0.70 -6.94 17.78
N LYS A 98 0.10 -6.84 18.98
CA LYS A 98 0.58 -7.57 20.15
C LYS A 98 0.67 -9.04 19.77
N HIS A 99 1.88 -9.59 19.86
CA HIS A 99 2.08 -11.03 19.96
C HIS A 99 1.17 -11.55 21.09
N ILE A 100 0.16 -12.34 20.73
CA ILE A 100 -0.57 -13.20 21.66
C ILE A 100 0.04 -14.59 21.51
#